data_AF-A0A966WVS3-F1
#
_entry.id   AF-A0A966WVS3-F1
#
_cell.length_a   1.000
_cell.length_b   1.000
_cell.length_c   1.000
_cell.angle_alpha   90.00
_cell.angle_beta   90.00
_cell.angle_gamma   90.00
#
_symmetry.space_group_name_H-M   'P 1'
#
loop_
_entity.id
_entity.type
_entity.pdbx_description
1 polymer ?
#
loop_
_entity_poly.entity_id
_entity_poly.type
_entity_poly.pdbx_seq_one_letter_code
_entity_poly.pdbx_strand_id
1 'polypeptide(L)' 'MRSHRRGQGFESPILHRERKSFPEAQAVNWSAEAETKLKQIPFFVRPAVRKRIEALAAEAGLASIDGTFFDEAKARFGQK' A
#
# COMPACT_ATOMS: atom_id res chain seq x y z
N MET A 1 19.29 58.83 -23.42
CA MET A 1 19.24 58.29 -22.04
C MET A 1 17.92 57.58 -21.85
N ARG A 2 17.94 56.24 -21.74
CA ARG A 2 16.87 55.27 -21.39
C ARG A 2 17.27 53.96 -22.08
N SER A 3 17.33 52.79 -21.47
CA SER A 3 17.09 52.37 -20.10
C SER A 3 17.83 51.04 -19.92
N HIS A 4 18.16 50.78 -18.66
CA HIS A 4 18.81 49.59 -18.17
C HIS A 4 18.09 48.28 -18.52
N ARG A 5 18.91 47.26 -18.84
CA ARG A 5 18.87 45.87 -18.37
C ARG A 5 17.51 45.37 -17.82
N ARG A 6 16.95 44.33 -18.43
CA ARG A 6 16.17 43.33 -17.69
C ARG A 6 16.39 41.96 -18.33
N GLY A 7 17.05 41.08 -17.59
CA GLY A 7 17.27 39.70 -17.98
C GLY A 7 15.93 39.03 -18.25
N GLN A 8 15.83 38.38 -19.39
CA GLN A 8 14.70 37.53 -19.70
C GLN A 8 14.67 36.40 -18.68
N GLY A 9 13.51 36.26 -18.03
CA GLY A 9 13.27 35.32 -16.97
C GLY A 9 13.55 33.90 -17.44
N PHE A 10 14.28 33.19 -16.60
CA PHE A 10 14.36 31.75 -16.62
C PHE A 10 12.99 31.19 -16.19
N GLU A 11 12.06 31.10 -17.12
CA GLU A 11 10.84 30.34 -16.91
C GLU A 11 11.20 28.88 -17.10
N SER A 12 11.66 28.23 -16.02
CA SER A 12 11.69 26.78 -15.95
C SER A 12 10.28 26.28 -15.62
N PRO A 13 9.57 25.62 -16.54
CA PRO A 13 8.30 24.99 -16.23
C PRO A 13 8.60 23.59 -15.66
N ILE A 14 9.19 23.53 -14.45
CA ILE A 14 9.38 22.27 -13.74
C ILE A 14 8.46 22.26 -12.53
N LEU A 15 7.14 22.19 -12.72
CA LEU A 15 6.21 21.67 -11.70
C LEU A 15 4.94 21.12 -12.37
N HIS A 16 5.08 20.05 -13.15
CA HIS A 16 4.07 18.99 -13.15
C HIS A 16 4.83 17.68 -13.02
N ARG A 17 5.24 17.40 -11.78
CA ARG A 17 5.49 16.04 -11.33
C ARG A 17 4.16 15.33 -11.34
N GLU A 18 3.72 14.94 -12.53
CA GLU A 18 2.77 13.86 -12.65
C GLU A 18 3.57 12.62 -12.25
N ARG A 19 3.49 12.26 -10.96
CA ARG A 19 3.77 10.87 -10.59
C ARG A 19 2.79 10.09 -11.44
N LYS A 20 3.26 9.49 -12.53
CA LYS A 20 2.62 8.32 -13.10
C LYS A 20 2.45 7.37 -11.92
N SER A 21 1.25 7.33 -11.36
CA SER A 21 0.83 6.25 -10.49
C SER A 21 0.86 5.03 -11.37
N PHE A 22 1.98 4.32 -11.33
CA PHE A 22 2.04 2.95 -11.79
C PHE A 22 0.89 2.23 -11.10
N PRO A 23 0.16 1.33 -11.79
CA PRO A 23 -0.79 0.47 -11.11
C PRO A 23 0.01 -0.32 -10.08
N GLU A 24 0.06 0.20 -8.87
CA GLU A 24 0.66 -0.40 -7.70
C GLU A 24 -0.10 -1.70 -7.56
N ALA A 25 0.59 -2.82 -7.84
CA ALA A 25 0.03 -4.15 -7.73
C ALA A 25 -0.75 -4.19 -6.43
N GLN A 26 -2.10 -4.19 -6.51
CA GLN A 26 -2.97 -3.66 -5.46
C GLN A 26 -2.56 -4.20 -4.10
N ALA A 27 -1.73 -3.42 -3.41
CA ALA A 27 -1.14 -3.84 -2.18
C ALA A 27 -2.24 -3.63 -1.16
N VAL A 28 -2.92 -4.73 -0.78
CA VAL A 28 -3.96 -4.67 0.24
C VAL A 28 -3.34 -4.03 1.48
N ASN A 29 -3.98 -2.99 1.98
CA ASN A 29 -3.40 -2.15 3.01
C ASN A 29 -3.50 -2.86 4.37
N TRP A 30 -2.38 -3.20 5.00
CA TRP A 30 -2.39 -3.87 6.29
C TRP A 30 -2.47 -2.86 7.43
N SER A 31 -3.43 -3.03 8.33
CA SER A 31 -3.52 -2.25 9.55
C SER A 31 -2.45 -2.69 10.55
N ALA A 32 -2.00 -1.78 11.41
CA ALA A 32 -0.97 -2.05 12.42
C ALA A 32 -1.33 -3.25 13.33
N GLU A 33 -2.62 -3.42 13.63
CA GLU A 33 -3.14 -4.56 14.38
C GLU A 33 -2.94 -5.89 13.63
N ALA A 34 -3.29 -5.93 12.35
CA ALA A 34 -3.12 -7.12 11.52
C ALA A 34 -1.65 -7.48 11.32
N GLU A 35 -0.77 -6.48 11.12
CA GLU A 35 0.67 -6.68 11.05
C GLU A 35 1.23 -7.24 12.36
N THR A 36 0.76 -6.74 13.51
CA THR A 36 1.17 -7.23 14.83
C THR A 36 0.78 -8.70 15.01
N LYS A 37 -0.44 -9.08 14.61
CA LYS A 37 -0.88 -10.47 14.61
C LYS A 37 -0.06 -11.35 13.65
N LEU A 38 0.28 -10.84 12.46
CA LEU A 38 1.13 -11.55 11.50
C LEU A 38 2.55 -11.76 12.04
N LYS A 39 3.10 -10.81 12.80
CA LYS A 39 4.42 -10.93 13.45
C LYS A 39 4.46 -12.04 14.51
N GLN A 40 3.33 -12.38 15.14
CA GLN A 40 3.25 -13.50 16.09
C GLN A 40 3.39 -14.88 15.41
N ILE A 41 3.18 -14.95 14.10
CA ILE A 41 3.30 -16.20 13.33
C ILE A 41 4.79 -16.45 13.03
N PRO A 42 5.28 -17.70 13.07
CA PRO A 42 6.65 -18.02 12.67
C PRO A 42 6.98 -17.55 11.25
N PHE A 43 8.18 -17.01 11.04
CA PHE A 43 8.55 -16.30 9.81
C PHE A 43 8.40 -17.14 8.53
N PHE A 44 8.62 -18.45 8.59
CA PHE A 44 8.48 -19.36 7.44
C PHE A 44 7.02 -19.57 7.01
N VAL A 45 6.06 -19.37 7.92
CA VAL A 45 4.61 -19.49 7.64
C VAL A 45 4.00 -18.14 7.24
N ARG A 46 4.59 -17.02 7.67
CA ARG A 46 4.08 -15.66 7.40
C ARG A 46 3.74 -15.40 5.92
N PRO A 47 4.59 -15.77 4.91
CA PRO A 47 4.26 -15.53 3.50
C PRO A 47 2.99 -16.26 3.04
N ALA A 48 2.79 -17.50 3.51
CA ALA A 48 1.61 -18.29 3.17
C ALA A 48 0.33 -17.69 3.79
N VAL A 49 0.41 -17.29 5.06
CA VAL A 49 -0.72 -16.66 5.77
C VAL A 49 -1.05 -15.31 5.15
N ARG A 50 -0.05 -14.45 4.94
CA ARG A 50 -0.23 -13.12 4.34
C ARG A 50 -0.95 -13.22 2.99
N LYS A 51 -0.43 -14.05 2.09
CA LYS A 51 -1.01 -14.26 0.75
C LYS A 51 -2.45 -14.77 0.82
N ARG A 52 -2.77 -15.63 1.78
CA ARG A 52 -4.14 -16.15 1.96
C ARG A 52 -5.10 -15.07 2.45
N ILE A 53 -4.67 -14.25 3.39
CA ILE A 53 -5.48 -13.14 3.92
C ILE A 53 -5.67 -12.05 2.86
N GLU A 54 -4.62 -11.74 2.09
CA GLU A 54 -4.71 -10.82 0.94
C GLU A 54 -5.69 -11.33 -0.12
N ALA A 55 -5.67 -12.63 -0.43
CA ALA A 55 -6.65 -13.23 -1.33
C ALA A 55 -8.08 -13.12 -0.79
N LEU A 56 -8.30 -13.43 0.49
CA LEU A 56 -9.61 -13.32 1.12
C LEU A 56 -10.12 -11.87 1.13
N ALA A 57 -9.23 -10.90 1.38
CA ALA A 57 -9.57 -9.48 1.35
C ALA A 57 -9.97 -9.05 -0.06
N ALA A 58 -9.21 -9.47 -1.08
CA ALA A 58 -9.54 -9.21 -2.47
C ALA A 58 -10.88 -9.85 -2.88
N GLU A 59 -11.17 -11.08 -2.46
CA GLU A 59 -12.46 -11.74 -2.68
C GLU A 59 -13.62 -11.02 -1.97
N ALA A 60 -13.37 -10.44 -0.79
CA ALA A 60 -14.33 -9.63 -0.06
C ALA A 60 -14.46 -8.19 -0.59
N GLY A 61 -13.67 -7.80 -1.61
CA GLY A 61 -13.62 -6.42 -2.12
C GLY A 61 -13.04 -5.42 -1.13
N LEU A 62 -12.27 -5.89 -0.15
CA LEU A 62 -11.64 -5.05 0.88
C LEU A 62 -10.27 -4.56 0.40
N ALA A 63 -10.08 -3.25 0.48
CA ALA A 63 -8.79 -2.61 0.20
C ALA A 63 -7.84 -2.64 1.42
N SER A 64 -8.35 -2.96 2.61
CA SER A 64 -7.60 -2.96 3.87
C SER A 64 -7.86 -4.23 4.70
N ILE A 65 -6.83 -4.70 5.40
CA ILE A 65 -6.86 -5.84 6.32
C ILE A 65 -6.71 -5.33 7.75
N ASP A 66 -7.81 -5.35 8.50
CA ASP A 66 -7.84 -5.02 9.92
C ASP A 66 -7.58 -6.24 10.81
N GLY A 67 -7.32 -5.98 12.10
CA GLY A 67 -7.08 -7.03 13.09
C GLY A 67 -8.26 -8.01 13.23
N THR A 68 -9.49 -7.55 13.03
CA THR A 68 -10.70 -8.37 13.03
C THR A 68 -10.74 -9.30 11.82
N PHE A 69 -10.58 -8.76 10.62
CA PHE A 69 -10.57 -9.54 9.38
C PHE A 69 -9.44 -10.58 9.37
N PHE A 70 -8.27 -10.22 9.89
CA PHE A 70 -7.15 -11.15 10.07
C PHE A 70 -7.56 -12.37 10.91
N ASP A 71 -8.32 -12.15 11.99
CA ASP A 71 -8.76 -13.21 12.90
C ASP A 71 -9.73 -14.16 12.20
N GLU A 72 -10.74 -13.60 11.53
CA GLU A 72 -11.71 -14.35 10.73
C GLU A 72 -11.03 -15.17 9.63
N ALA A 73 -10.07 -14.56 8.92
CA ALA A 73 -9.30 -15.21 7.88
C ALA A 73 -8.40 -16.33 8.43
N LYS A 74 -7.81 -16.13 9.62
CA LYS A 74 -7.00 -17.15 10.31
C LYS A 74 -7.84 -18.32 10.81
N ALA A 75 -9.04 -18.08 11.33
CA ALA A 75 -9.95 -19.13 11.78
C ALA A 75 -10.31 -20.10 10.63
N ARG A 76 -10.41 -19.60 9.40
CA ARG A 76 -10.60 -20.42 8.20
C ARG A 76 -9.40 -21.31 7.84
N PHE A 77 -8.20 -21.01 8.34
CA PHE A 77 -6.98 -21.79 8.07
C PHE A 77 -6.87 -23.06 8.93
N GLY A 78 -7.42 -23.04 10.15
CA GLY A 78 -7.30 -24.14 11.12
C GLY A 78 -8.37 -25.23 11.01
N GLN A 79 -9.35 -25.09 10.12
CA GLN A 79 -10.49 -26.02 10.00
C GLN A 79 -10.32 -27.08 8.89
N LYS A 80 -9.10 -27.57 8.65
CA LYS A 80 -8.88 -28.69 7.73
C LYS A 80 -8.09 -29.81 8.40
#